data_AF-A0A0L6WFW4-F1
#
_entry.id   AF-A0A0L6WFW4-F1
#
_cell.length_a   1.000
_cell.length_b   1.000
_cell.length_c   1.000
_cell.angle_alpha   90.00
_cell.angle_beta   90.00
_cell.angle_gamma   90.00
#
_symmetry.space_group_name_H-M   'P 1'
#
loop_
_entity.id
_entity.type
_entity.pdbx_description
1 polymer ?
#
loop_
_entity_poly.entity_id
_entity_poly.type
_entity_poly.pdbx_seq_one_letter_code
_entity_poly.pdbx_strand_id
1 'polypeptide(L)'
;MAASVCELPNSTWEGLWDSLIYADDIKLKLLDYIHATLLLSDANVDFNLVSWNRVVLLHGPPGTGKTSLCRALAQKLSIRLSHRQVVISPCSVMYSHARLLEINSHSLFSKWFSESGKLVQRLFNSITELVDEEDAFLVVLIDEVESLTAARAGAMAGTEPSDGLRVVNALLTQLDKLRHRKNVLIMSTSNLVKAIDSAFVDRADIVQYIDLPSRDAIYEILRTCLCEIVAKGIVASIGSPMLLT
;
A
#
# COMPACT_ATOMS: atom_id res chain seq x y z
N MET A 1 -16.64 -7.06 -1.84
CA MET A 1 -16.85 -6.33 -0.56
C MET A 1 -16.14 -4.98 -0.68
N ALA A 2 -16.47 -3.98 0.13
CA ALA A 2 -15.81 -2.66 0.02
C ALA A 2 -14.41 -2.63 0.67
N ALA A 3 -14.17 -3.59 1.57
CA ALA A 3 -12.85 -3.89 2.10
C ALA A 3 -12.65 -5.42 2.17
N SER A 4 -11.39 -5.86 2.15
CA SER A 4 -10.98 -7.25 2.33
C SER A 4 -9.80 -7.32 3.29
N VAL A 5 -9.82 -8.30 4.20
CA VAL A 5 -8.73 -8.58 5.12
C VAL A 5 -8.00 -9.83 4.64
N CYS A 6 -6.67 -9.77 4.68
CA CYS A 6 -5.78 -10.84 4.27
C CYS A 6 -4.71 -11.06 5.35
N GLU A 7 -4.51 -12.29 5.79
CA GLU A 7 -3.41 -12.65 6.68
C GLU A 7 -2.08 -12.69 5.91
N LEU A 8 -1.02 -12.23 6.56
CA LEU A 8 0.34 -12.20 6.02
C LEU A 8 1.29 -13.05 6.87
N PRO A 9 2.25 -13.76 6.26
CA PRO A 9 2.50 -13.84 4.82
C PRO A 9 1.46 -14.69 4.09
N ASN A 10 1.01 -14.25 2.91
CA ASN A 10 0.07 -14.97 2.06
C ASN A 10 0.79 -15.72 0.93
N SER A 11 0.46 -17.00 0.70
CA SER A 11 1.06 -17.82 -0.35
C SER A 11 0.71 -17.35 -1.77
N THR A 12 -0.45 -16.72 -1.96
CA THR A 12 -0.85 -16.20 -3.28
C THR A 12 0.02 -15.06 -3.78
N TRP A 13 0.77 -14.40 -2.89
CA TRP A 13 1.65 -13.28 -3.21
C TRP A 13 3.13 -13.68 -3.12
N GLU A 14 3.43 -14.96 -3.03
CA GLU A 14 4.80 -15.47 -3.13
C GLU A 14 5.41 -15.08 -4.48
N GLY A 15 6.65 -14.56 -4.46
CA GLY A 15 7.34 -14.05 -5.66
C GLY A 15 6.82 -12.71 -6.20
N LEU A 16 5.73 -12.15 -5.67
CA LEU A 16 5.15 -10.88 -6.16
C LEU A 16 6.18 -9.73 -6.11
N TRP A 17 6.95 -9.64 -5.02
CA TRP A 17 8.01 -8.64 -4.87
C TRP A 17 9.06 -8.70 -5.98
N ASP A 18 9.48 -9.91 -6.35
CA ASP A 18 10.54 -10.14 -7.32
C ASP A 18 10.02 -9.95 -8.75
N SER A 19 8.73 -10.23 -8.98
CA SER A 19 8.05 -10.00 -10.27
C SER A 19 7.92 -8.53 -10.67
N LEU A 20 7.89 -7.62 -9.69
CA LEU A 20 7.75 -6.19 -9.94
C LEU A 20 9.11 -5.57 -10.26
N ILE A 21 9.30 -5.17 -11.50
CA ILE A 21 10.57 -4.59 -11.98
C ILE A 21 10.40 -3.08 -12.17
N TYR A 22 11.23 -2.32 -11.47
CA TYR A 22 11.31 -0.86 -11.57
C TYR A 22 12.76 -0.49 -11.92
N ALA A 23 12.94 0.63 -12.64
CA ALA A 23 14.26 1.06 -13.09
C ALA A 23 15.18 1.50 -11.94
N ASP A 24 14.59 2.06 -10.89
CA ASP A 24 15.28 2.57 -9.71
C ASP A 24 15.13 1.63 -8.51
N ASP A 25 15.97 1.82 -7.49
CA ASP A 25 15.88 1.15 -6.18
C ASP A 25 14.65 1.56 -5.35
N ILE A 26 13.55 1.99 -5.99
CA ILE A 26 12.31 2.44 -5.33
C ILE A 26 11.82 1.39 -4.32
N LYS A 27 11.85 0.10 -4.70
CA LYS A 27 11.44 -1.00 -3.81
C LYS A 27 12.24 -0.99 -2.51
N LEU A 28 13.57 -0.93 -2.61
CA LEU A 28 14.47 -0.96 -1.45
C LEU A 28 14.36 0.33 -0.64
N LYS A 29 14.33 1.50 -1.29
CA LYS A 29 14.13 2.79 -0.63
C LYS A 29 12.85 2.84 0.20
N LEU A 30 11.74 2.35 -0.34
CA LEU A 30 10.46 2.26 0.36
C LEU A 30 10.55 1.29 1.55
N LEU A 31 11.17 0.12 1.35
CA LEU A 31 11.31 -0.88 2.40
C LEU A 31 12.19 -0.37 3.56
N ASP A 32 13.33 0.25 3.25
CA ASP A 32 14.27 0.79 4.22
C ASP A 32 13.65 1.95 5.00
N TYR A 33 12.90 2.81 4.31
CA TYR A 33 12.16 3.89 4.96
C TYR A 33 11.14 3.35 5.95
N ILE A 34 10.26 2.44 5.52
CA ILE A 34 9.23 1.87 6.39
C ILE A 34 9.89 1.16 7.58
N HIS A 35 10.99 0.45 7.35
CA HIS A 35 11.76 -0.19 8.41
C HIS A 35 12.32 0.82 9.41
N ALA A 36 12.86 1.95 8.94
CA ALA A 36 13.32 3.04 9.81
C ALA A 36 12.17 3.64 10.64
N THR A 37 11.00 3.84 10.04
CA THR A 37 9.81 4.34 10.75
C THR A 37 9.37 3.38 11.86
N LEU A 38 9.43 2.07 11.61
CA LEU A 38 9.14 1.06 12.63
C LEU A 38 10.19 1.06 13.75
N LEU A 39 11.47 1.24 13.44
CA LEU A 39 12.52 1.38 14.45
C LEU A 39 12.31 2.61 15.36
N LEU A 40 11.93 3.75 14.78
CA LEU A 40 11.61 4.97 15.55
C LEU A 40 10.40 4.75 16.47
N SER A 41 9.40 4.02 15.98
CA SER A 41 8.22 3.61 16.73
C SER A 41 8.56 2.71 17.93
N ASP A 42 9.42 1.71 17.71
CA ASP A 42 9.89 0.77 18.73
C ASP A 42 10.73 1.47 19.81
N ALA A 43 11.56 2.44 19.42
CA ALA A 43 12.36 3.26 20.32
C ALA A 43 11.53 4.27 21.14
N ASN A 44 10.20 4.31 20.94
CA ASN A 44 9.28 5.23 21.60
C ASN A 44 9.71 6.70 21.47
N VAL A 45 10.25 7.06 20.30
CA VAL A 45 10.62 8.44 20.00
C VAL A 45 9.36 9.31 20.07
N ASP A 46 9.47 10.52 20.63
CA ASP A 46 8.33 11.42 20.75
C ASP A 46 7.92 11.94 19.37
N PHE A 47 6.72 11.54 18.95
CA PHE A 47 6.11 11.95 17.68
C PHE A 47 5.92 13.48 17.59
N ASN A 48 5.79 14.19 18.72
CA ASN A 48 5.65 15.65 18.70
C ASN A 48 6.98 16.36 18.41
N LEU A 49 8.12 15.71 18.69
CA LEU A 49 9.45 16.26 18.43
C LEU A 49 9.97 15.85 17.05
N VAL A 50 9.66 14.63 16.64
CA VAL A 50 10.06 14.09 15.34
C VAL A 50 8.79 13.53 14.69
N SER A 51 8.28 14.26 13.70
CA SER A 51 7.02 13.91 13.04
C SER A 51 7.24 12.81 11.99
N TRP A 52 6.57 11.66 12.15
CA TRP A 52 6.40 10.64 11.11
C TRP A 52 4.98 10.06 11.16
N ASN A 53 4.19 10.22 10.11
CA ASN A 53 2.80 9.82 10.03
C ASN A 53 2.59 8.32 9.71
N ARG A 54 3.61 7.55 9.35
CA ARG A 54 3.48 6.15 8.89
C ARG A 54 2.53 6.01 7.70
N VAL A 55 2.55 7.01 6.82
CA VAL A 55 1.69 7.04 5.63
C VAL A 55 2.58 7.09 4.39
N VAL A 56 2.36 6.14 3.48
CA VAL A 56 3.01 6.06 2.18
C VAL A 56 1.96 6.27 1.10
N LEU A 57 2.21 7.19 0.18
CA LEU A 57 1.37 7.45 -0.98
C LEU A 57 2.16 7.11 -2.26
N LEU A 58 1.64 6.16 -3.04
CA LEU A 58 2.15 5.82 -4.36
C LEU A 58 1.26 6.45 -5.42
N HIS A 59 1.82 7.23 -6.35
CA HIS A 59 1.03 7.82 -7.43
C HIS A 59 1.70 7.67 -8.79
N GLY A 60 0.92 7.60 -9.85
CA GLY A 60 1.46 7.38 -11.19
C GLY A 60 0.41 6.87 -12.18
N PRO A 61 0.74 6.73 -13.47
CA PRO A 61 -0.19 6.21 -14.48
C PRO A 61 -0.82 4.86 -14.08
N PRO A 62 -2.05 4.55 -14.52
CA PRO A 62 -2.66 3.25 -14.27
C PRO A 62 -1.82 2.12 -14.92
N GLY A 63 -1.83 0.94 -14.31
CA GLY A 63 -1.10 -0.23 -14.82
C GLY A 63 0.39 -0.30 -14.44
N THR A 64 0.92 0.64 -13.66
CA THR A 64 2.33 0.63 -13.19
C THR A 64 2.59 -0.25 -11.96
N GLY A 65 1.60 -1.04 -11.53
CA GLY A 65 1.74 -2.00 -10.44
C GLY A 65 1.73 -1.41 -9.02
N LYS A 66 1.21 -0.20 -8.82
CA LYS A 66 1.15 0.47 -7.48
C LYS A 66 0.49 -0.39 -6.40
N THR A 67 -0.71 -0.92 -6.66
CA THR A 67 -1.45 -1.80 -5.73
C THR A 67 -0.69 -3.08 -5.45
N SER A 68 -0.08 -3.68 -6.50
CA SER A 68 0.78 -4.86 -6.37
C SER A 68 2.03 -4.58 -5.54
N LEU A 69 2.65 -3.41 -5.69
CA LEU A 69 3.80 -2.98 -4.91
C LEU A 69 3.46 -2.81 -3.44
N CYS A 70 2.30 -2.22 -3.13
CA CYS A 70 1.77 -2.15 -1.77
C CYS A 70 1.58 -3.54 -1.14
N ARG A 71 0.95 -4.48 -1.85
CA ARG A 71 0.80 -5.87 -1.38
C ARG A 71 2.16 -6.57 -1.18
N ALA A 72 3.09 -6.37 -2.11
CA ALA A 72 4.44 -6.93 -2.03
C ALA A 72 5.25 -6.35 -0.86
N LEU A 73 5.14 -5.04 -0.60
CA LEU A 73 5.73 -4.38 0.55
C LEU A 73 5.17 -4.95 1.85
N ALA A 74 3.84 -5.04 1.98
CA ALA A 74 3.19 -5.62 3.14
C ALA A 74 3.66 -7.06 3.41
N GLN A 75 3.73 -7.88 2.35
CA GLN A 75 4.25 -9.25 2.41
C GLN A 75 5.71 -9.26 2.90
N LYS A 76 6.62 -8.49 2.31
CA LYS A 76 8.02 -8.44 2.73
C LYS A 76 8.18 -7.94 4.17
N LEU A 77 7.40 -6.95 4.58
CA LEU A 77 7.40 -6.44 5.96
C LEU A 77 6.95 -7.52 6.94
N SER A 78 5.86 -8.25 6.65
CA SER A 78 5.40 -9.34 7.54
C SER A 78 6.49 -10.39 7.80
N ILE A 79 7.24 -10.78 6.76
CA ILE A 79 8.34 -11.75 6.86
C ILE A 79 9.51 -11.17 7.65
N ARG A 80 9.83 -9.89 7.46
CA ARG A 80 10.94 -9.22 8.17
C ARG A 80 10.61 -8.97 9.64
N LEU A 81 9.34 -8.70 9.96
CA LEU A 81 8.88 -8.44 11.32
C LEU A 81 8.71 -9.73 12.12
N SER A 82 8.33 -10.85 11.50
CA SER A 82 8.23 -12.15 12.18
C SER A 82 9.60 -12.72 12.59
N HIS A 83 10.64 -12.47 11.80
CA HIS A 83 11.98 -13.02 12.00
C HIS A 83 12.91 -12.16 12.88
N ARG A 84 12.39 -11.17 13.61
CA ARG A 84 13.21 -10.11 14.24
C ARG A 84 14.00 -10.56 15.49
N GLN A 85 14.79 -11.63 15.39
CA GLN A 85 15.81 -12.03 16.37
C GLN A 85 17.05 -11.10 16.33
N VAL A 86 16.86 -9.81 16.07
CA VAL A 86 17.93 -8.81 16.01
C VAL A 86 17.79 -7.90 17.21
N VAL A 87 18.51 -8.28 18.26
CA VAL A 87 18.74 -7.56 19.51
C VAL A 87 19.48 -6.25 19.20
N ILE A 88 18.78 -5.20 18.78
CA ILE A 88 19.36 -3.83 18.75
C ILE A 88 18.76 -2.98 19.87
N SER A 89 17.59 -3.34 20.39
CA SER A 89 16.99 -2.70 21.55
C SER A 89 16.28 -3.73 22.43
N PRO A 90 16.39 -3.66 23.78
CA PRO A 90 15.64 -4.52 24.70
C PRO A 90 14.10 -4.31 24.62
N CYS A 91 13.65 -3.38 23.78
CA CYS A 91 12.25 -3.04 23.54
C CYS A 91 11.83 -3.29 22.08
N SER A 92 12.26 -4.39 21.45
CA SER A 92 11.75 -4.77 20.13
C SER A 92 10.34 -5.34 20.28
N VAL A 93 9.34 -4.61 19.80
CA VAL A 93 7.98 -5.13 19.61
C VAL A 93 8.06 -6.17 18.49
N MET A 94 7.81 -7.43 18.85
CA MET A 94 7.63 -8.52 17.89
C MET A 94 6.14 -8.65 17.60
N TYR A 95 5.79 -8.60 16.33
CA TYR A 95 4.43 -8.92 15.90
C TYR A 95 4.33 -10.43 15.67
N SER A 96 3.35 -11.06 16.31
CA SER A 96 3.08 -12.50 16.20
C SER A 96 2.56 -12.85 14.79
N HIS A 97 1.78 -11.94 14.21
CA HIS A 97 1.27 -12.02 12.84
C HIS A 97 1.08 -10.63 12.24
N ALA A 98 0.81 -10.57 10.93
CA ALA A 98 0.52 -9.33 10.24
C ALA A 98 -0.69 -9.49 9.31
N ARG A 99 -1.42 -8.40 9.06
CA ARG A 99 -2.61 -8.39 8.20
C ARG A 99 -2.54 -7.25 7.20
N LEU A 100 -3.07 -7.49 6.01
CA LEU A 100 -3.39 -6.45 5.05
C LEU A 100 -4.90 -6.23 5.02
N LEU A 101 -5.33 -5.03 5.38
CA LEU A 101 -6.68 -4.55 5.11
C LEU A 101 -6.65 -3.72 3.84
N GLU A 102 -7.28 -4.22 2.78
CA GLU A 102 -7.41 -3.51 1.51
C GLU A 102 -8.79 -2.89 1.39
N ILE A 103 -8.81 -1.60 1.08
CA ILE A 103 -10.00 -0.76 0.95
C ILE A 103 -10.03 -0.22 -0.47
N ASN A 104 -10.98 -0.66 -1.29
CA ASN A 104 -11.16 -0.12 -2.64
C ASN A 104 -12.13 1.07 -2.60
N SER A 105 -11.62 2.27 -2.85
CA SER A 105 -12.37 3.52 -2.72
C SER A 105 -13.55 3.65 -3.69
N HIS A 106 -13.43 3.20 -4.94
CA HIS A 106 -14.54 3.17 -5.91
C HIS A 106 -15.72 2.31 -5.43
N SER A 107 -15.42 1.14 -4.88
CA SER A 107 -16.41 0.21 -4.32
C SER A 107 -16.99 0.70 -3.00
N LEU A 108 -16.22 1.45 -2.21
CA LEU A 108 -16.73 2.11 -0.99
C LEU A 108 -17.80 3.13 -1.33
N PHE A 109 -17.53 4.07 -2.24
CA PHE A 109 -18.47 5.15 -2.54
C PHE A 109 -19.77 4.68 -3.15
N SER A 110 -19.71 3.78 -4.14
CA SER A 110 -20.92 3.25 -4.77
C SER A 110 -21.86 2.62 -3.74
N LYS A 111 -21.31 1.91 -2.76
CA LYS A 111 -22.09 1.31 -1.67
C LYS A 111 -22.53 2.32 -0.62
N TRP A 112 -21.69 3.31 -0.29
CA TRP A 112 -22.00 4.32 0.73
C TRP A 112 -23.03 5.35 0.27
N PHE A 113 -23.15 5.56 -1.05
CA PHE A 113 -24.25 6.34 -1.63
C PHE A 113 -25.58 5.57 -1.62
N SER A 114 -25.52 4.24 -1.69
CA SER A 114 -26.71 3.38 -1.72
C SER A 114 -27.16 2.90 -0.34
N GLU A 115 -26.24 2.72 0.60
CA GLU A 115 -26.49 2.20 1.95
C GLU A 115 -25.92 3.17 2.99
N SER A 116 -26.79 3.57 3.93
CA SER A 116 -26.54 4.53 5.02
C SER A 116 -25.16 4.46 5.70
N GLY A 117 -24.69 5.57 6.26
CA GLY A 117 -23.40 5.70 6.99
C GLY A 117 -23.11 4.69 8.11
N LYS A 118 -24.06 3.81 8.45
CA LYS A 118 -23.85 2.62 9.28
C LYS A 118 -22.79 1.67 8.72
N LEU A 119 -22.69 1.51 7.39
CA LEU A 119 -21.64 0.67 6.79
C LEU A 119 -20.23 1.23 7.02
N VAL A 120 -20.10 2.56 6.91
CA VAL A 120 -18.86 3.29 7.17
C VAL A 120 -18.41 3.05 8.62
N GLN A 121 -19.33 3.22 9.57
CA GLN A 121 -19.06 2.96 10.99
C GLN A 121 -18.67 1.51 11.25
N ARG A 122 -19.37 0.53 10.66
CA ARG A 122 -19.02 -0.89 10.81
C ARG A 122 -17.62 -1.20 10.28
N LEU A 123 -17.27 -0.64 9.12
CA LEU A 123 -15.93 -0.80 8.56
C LEU A 123 -14.90 -0.27 9.54
N PHE A 124 -15.02 0.97 10.02
CA PHE A 124 -14.07 1.53 10.99
C PHE A 124 -14.01 0.83 12.33
N ASN A 125 -15.15 0.32 12.84
CA ASN A 125 -15.15 -0.49 14.04
C ASN A 125 -14.34 -1.77 13.82
N SER A 126 -14.51 -2.42 12.66
CA SER A 126 -13.71 -3.60 12.30
C SER A 126 -12.22 -3.26 12.17
N ILE A 127 -11.87 -2.10 11.60
CA ILE A 127 -10.46 -1.65 11.57
C ILE A 127 -9.94 -1.43 12.99
N THR A 128 -10.71 -0.78 13.85
CA THR A 128 -10.31 -0.48 15.22
C THR A 128 -10.08 -1.76 16.02
N GLU A 129 -10.97 -2.74 15.89
CA GLU A 129 -10.82 -4.08 16.49
C GLU A 129 -9.51 -4.75 16.04
N LEU A 130 -9.18 -4.71 14.75
CA LEU A 130 -7.93 -5.27 14.23
C LEU A 130 -6.67 -4.52 14.70
N VAL A 131 -6.79 -3.23 15.00
CA VAL A 131 -5.69 -2.36 15.42
C VAL A 131 -5.43 -2.49 16.92
N ASP A 132 -6.47 -2.76 17.70
CA ASP A 132 -6.38 -2.95 19.14
C ASP A 132 -5.66 -4.26 19.53
N GLU A 133 -5.47 -5.18 18.58
CA GLU A 133 -4.55 -6.31 18.68
C GLU A 133 -3.08 -5.82 18.60
N GLU A 134 -2.48 -5.51 19.75
CA GLU A 134 -1.13 -4.95 19.83
C GLU A 134 -0.02 -5.89 19.32
N ASP A 135 -0.26 -7.20 19.35
CA ASP A 135 0.62 -8.25 18.84
C ASP A 135 0.50 -8.45 17.31
N ALA A 136 -0.44 -7.76 16.66
CA ALA A 136 -0.65 -7.79 15.22
C ALA A 136 -0.10 -6.53 14.53
N PHE A 137 0.62 -6.70 13.43
CA PHE A 137 0.97 -5.58 12.54
C PHE A 137 -0.10 -5.40 11.46
N LEU A 138 -0.77 -4.25 11.42
CA LEU A 138 -1.80 -3.96 10.43
C LEU A 138 -1.28 -3.02 9.34
N VAL A 139 -1.39 -3.47 8.10
CA VAL A 139 -1.20 -2.63 6.93
C VAL A 139 -2.57 -2.26 6.36
N VAL A 140 -2.88 -0.97 6.29
CA VAL A 140 -4.12 -0.45 5.70
C VAL A 140 -3.80 0.09 4.31
N LEU A 141 -4.28 -0.59 3.26
CA LEU A 141 -4.14 -0.17 1.88
C LEU A 141 -5.43 0.50 1.40
N ILE A 142 -5.35 1.75 0.96
CA ILE A 142 -6.45 2.49 0.34
C ILE A 142 -6.14 2.66 -1.14
N ASP A 143 -6.83 1.91 -1.97
CA ASP A 143 -6.61 1.90 -3.42
C ASP A 143 -7.45 2.99 -4.10
N GLU A 144 -6.87 3.64 -5.12
CA GLU A 144 -7.55 4.61 -6.01
C GLU A 144 -8.09 5.87 -5.29
N VAL A 145 -7.29 6.50 -4.42
CA VAL A 145 -7.73 7.65 -3.60
C VAL A 145 -8.19 8.87 -4.42
N GLU A 146 -7.90 8.92 -5.72
CA GLU A 146 -8.47 9.91 -6.64
C GLU A 146 -10.00 9.92 -6.64
N SER A 147 -10.66 8.78 -6.42
CA SER A 147 -12.12 8.72 -6.38
C SER A 147 -12.66 9.48 -5.16
N LEU A 148 -11.94 9.43 -4.03
CA LEU A 148 -12.24 10.20 -2.82
C LEU A 148 -12.04 11.69 -3.07
N THR A 149 -10.98 12.04 -3.78
CA THR A 149 -10.66 13.43 -4.16
C THR A 149 -11.73 14.01 -5.09
N ALA A 150 -12.15 13.24 -6.11
CA ALA A 150 -13.16 13.65 -7.07
C ALA A 150 -14.53 13.88 -6.42
N ALA A 151 -14.97 12.96 -5.56
CA ALA A 151 -16.24 13.10 -4.81
C ALA A 151 -16.22 14.33 -3.90
N ARG A 152 -15.07 14.60 -3.24
CA ARG A 152 -14.89 15.78 -2.39
C ARG A 152 -14.98 17.07 -3.21
N ALA A 153 -14.29 17.13 -4.34
CA ALA A 153 -14.29 18.29 -5.23
C ALA A 153 -15.67 18.55 -5.86
N GLY A 154 -16.36 17.51 -6.30
CA GLY A 154 -17.73 17.60 -6.85
C GLY A 154 -18.74 18.09 -5.82
N ALA A 155 -18.66 17.60 -4.58
CA ALA A 155 -19.51 18.08 -3.49
C ALA A 155 -19.24 19.56 -3.13
N MET A 156 -17.98 20.01 -3.17
CA MET A 156 -17.63 21.43 -2.96
C MET A 156 -18.10 22.33 -4.11
N ALA A 157 -18.13 21.81 -5.34
CA ALA A 157 -18.64 22.50 -6.52
C ALA A 157 -20.19 22.49 -6.63
N GLY A 158 -20.88 21.80 -5.72
CA GLY A 158 -22.35 21.66 -5.73
C GLY A 158 -22.88 20.74 -6.83
N THR A 159 -22.01 20.01 -7.53
CA THR A 159 -22.39 19.05 -8.58
C THR A 159 -22.71 17.67 -8.03
N GLU A 160 -22.24 17.34 -6.82
CA GLU A 160 -22.58 16.11 -6.11
C GLU A 160 -23.22 16.38 -4.73
N PRO A 161 -24.04 15.45 -4.21
CA PRO A 161 -24.61 15.55 -2.87
C PRO A 161 -23.56 15.73 -1.77
N SER A 162 -23.83 16.64 -0.83
CA SER A 162 -22.94 16.96 0.30
C SER A 162 -22.69 15.80 1.27
N ASP A 163 -23.47 14.72 1.17
CA ASP A 163 -23.27 13.49 1.94
C ASP A 163 -21.95 12.79 1.57
N GLY A 164 -21.53 12.85 0.30
CA GLY A 164 -20.22 12.32 -0.14
C GLY A 164 -19.06 13.00 0.58
N LEU A 165 -19.12 14.34 0.74
CA LEU A 165 -18.12 15.12 1.47
C LEU A 165 -18.05 14.73 2.96
N ARG A 166 -19.20 14.53 3.62
CA ARG A 166 -19.25 14.11 5.03
C ARG A 166 -18.54 12.77 5.22
N VAL A 167 -18.73 11.85 4.27
CA VAL A 167 -18.14 10.51 4.31
C VAL A 167 -16.63 10.54 4.08
N VAL A 168 -16.15 11.32 3.10
CA VAL A 168 -14.70 11.54 2.88
C VAL A 168 -14.03 12.08 4.13
N ASN A 169 -14.62 13.12 4.74
CA ASN A 169 -14.07 13.72 5.95
C ASN A 169 -14.08 12.74 7.14
N ALA A 170 -15.13 11.92 7.26
CA ALA A 170 -15.18 10.87 8.27
C ALA A 170 -14.06 9.84 8.08
N LEU A 171 -13.79 9.42 6.83
CA LEU A 171 -12.68 8.52 6.52
C LEU A 171 -11.33 9.13 6.86
N LEU A 172 -11.05 10.36 6.41
CA LEU A 172 -9.80 11.06 6.71
C LEU A 172 -9.59 11.20 8.22
N THR A 173 -10.64 11.54 8.97
CA THR A 173 -10.60 11.64 10.44
C THR A 173 -10.24 10.30 11.10
N GLN A 174 -10.68 9.18 10.54
CA GLN A 174 -10.34 7.86 11.08
C GLN A 174 -8.92 7.46 10.71
N LEU A 175 -8.45 7.74 9.49
CA LEU A 175 -7.04 7.55 9.11
C LEU A 175 -6.10 8.35 10.00
N ASP A 176 -6.49 9.57 10.38
CA ASP A 176 -5.74 10.41 11.34
C ASP A 176 -5.63 9.78 12.73
N LYS A 177 -6.59 8.97 13.15
CA LYS A 177 -6.47 8.21 14.42
C LYS A 177 -5.54 7.02 14.27
N LEU A 178 -5.61 6.34 13.13
CA LEU A 178 -4.82 5.14 12.85
C LEU A 178 -3.32 5.43 12.75
N ARG A 179 -2.91 6.57 12.17
CA ARG A 179 -1.48 6.93 12.06
C ARG A 179 -0.74 6.99 13.41
N HIS A 180 -1.44 7.31 14.50
CA HIS A 180 -0.84 7.41 15.83
C HIS A 180 -0.57 6.03 16.46
N ARG A 181 -1.18 4.96 15.93
CA ARG A 181 -1.01 3.59 16.41
C ARG A 181 0.33 3.00 15.93
N LYS A 182 1.12 2.48 16.87
CA LYS A 182 2.49 2.00 16.61
C LYS A 182 2.58 0.81 15.67
N ASN A 183 1.53 -0.01 15.67
CA ASN A 183 1.39 -1.24 14.90
C ASN A 183 0.67 -1.06 13.56
N VAL A 184 0.49 0.19 13.10
CA VAL A 184 -0.23 0.49 11.87
C VAL A 184 0.66 1.18 10.84
N LEU A 185 0.60 0.70 9.60
CA LEU A 185 1.13 1.36 8.41
C LEU A 185 -0.01 1.64 7.44
N ILE A 186 -0.12 2.88 6.97
CA ILE A 186 -1.12 3.26 5.97
C ILE A 186 -0.42 3.41 4.63
N MET A 187 -0.93 2.72 3.61
CA MET A 187 -0.52 2.88 2.22
C MET A 187 -1.70 3.35 1.39
N SER A 188 -1.47 4.28 0.48
CA SER A 188 -2.48 4.73 -0.48
C SER A 188 -1.93 4.74 -1.89
N THR A 189 -2.80 4.48 -2.87
CA THR A 189 -2.45 4.55 -4.29
C THR A 189 -3.29 5.59 -5.01
N SER A 190 -2.71 6.27 -6.00
CA SER A 190 -3.47 7.09 -6.93
C SER A 190 -3.04 6.94 -8.38
N ASN A 191 -4.00 6.87 -9.31
CA ASN A 191 -3.71 6.88 -10.75
C ASN A 191 -3.58 8.29 -11.35
N LEU A 192 -3.93 9.34 -10.60
CA LEU A 192 -3.89 10.72 -11.08
C LEU A 192 -2.58 11.40 -10.71
N VAL A 193 -1.69 11.55 -11.68
CA VAL A 193 -0.37 12.20 -11.49
C VAL A 193 -0.49 13.67 -11.08
N LYS A 194 -1.54 14.37 -11.52
CA LYS A 194 -1.71 15.82 -11.36
C LYS A 194 -2.79 16.23 -10.35
N ALA A 195 -3.61 15.29 -9.87
CA ALA A 195 -4.83 15.61 -9.14
C ALA A 195 -4.99 14.71 -7.90
N ILE A 196 -4.07 14.88 -6.95
CA ILE A 196 -4.14 14.25 -5.64
C ILE A 196 -4.61 15.30 -4.63
N ASP A 197 -5.55 14.95 -3.76
CA ASP A 197 -6.00 15.82 -2.67
C ASP A 197 -4.82 16.16 -1.74
N SER A 198 -4.68 17.44 -1.40
CA SER A 198 -3.65 17.89 -0.45
C SER A 198 -3.79 17.18 0.90
N ALA A 199 -5.01 16.78 1.30
CA ALA A 199 -5.22 16.04 2.53
C ALA A 199 -4.46 14.71 2.58
N PHE A 200 -4.29 14.00 1.45
CA PHE A 200 -3.48 12.78 1.44
C PHE A 200 -1.99 13.09 1.38
N VAL A 201 -1.59 14.10 0.61
CA VAL A 201 -0.18 14.52 0.46
C VAL A 201 0.37 15.04 1.78
N ASP A 202 -0.35 15.92 2.48
CA ASP A 202 0.06 16.52 3.74
C ASP A 202 0.21 15.49 4.88
N ARG A 203 -0.46 14.34 4.74
CA ARG A 203 -0.39 13.22 5.71
C ARG A 203 0.68 12.22 5.36
N ALA A 204 1.13 12.16 4.11
CA ALA A 204 2.07 11.16 3.63
C ALA A 204 3.50 11.60 3.94
N ASP A 205 4.26 10.74 4.62
CA ASP A 205 5.68 10.99 4.80
C ASP A 205 6.48 10.68 3.54
N ILE A 206 5.98 9.73 2.75
CA ILE A 206 6.49 9.42 1.43
C ILE A 206 5.38 9.64 0.41
N VAL A 207 5.70 10.45 -0.59
CA VAL A 207 4.96 10.56 -1.83
C VAL A 207 5.87 10.07 -2.95
N GLN A 208 5.65 8.84 -3.40
CA GLN A 208 6.48 8.20 -4.41
C GLN A 208 5.75 8.18 -5.75
N TYR A 209 6.34 8.83 -6.75
CA TYR A 209 5.91 8.72 -8.13
C TYR A 209 6.40 7.40 -8.73
N ILE A 210 5.49 6.62 -9.33
CA ILE A 210 5.77 5.38 -10.05
C ILE A 210 5.46 5.61 -11.53
N ASP A 211 6.51 5.82 -12.31
CA ASP A 211 6.39 6.05 -13.75
C ASP A 211 6.18 4.75 -14.54
N LEU A 212 5.95 4.89 -15.84
CA LEU A 212 6.02 3.79 -16.80
C LEU A 212 7.42 3.13 -16.75
N PRO A 213 7.52 1.81 -16.99
CA PRO A 213 8.79 1.11 -16.93
C PRO A 213 9.76 1.65 -18.01
N SER A 214 11.03 1.79 -17.65
CA SER A 214 12.10 2.12 -18.59
C SER A 214 12.30 1.01 -19.61
N ARG A 215 13.07 1.26 -20.68
CA ARG A 215 13.42 0.23 -21.67
C ARG A 215 14.08 -0.99 -21.03
N ASP A 216 14.95 -0.79 -20.05
CA ASP A 216 15.63 -1.86 -19.34
C ASP A 216 14.66 -2.67 -18.47
N ALA A 217 13.73 -1.99 -17.78
CA ALA A 217 12.68 -2.66 -17.02
C ALA A 217 11.73 -3.45 -17.93
N ILE A 218 11.34 -2.89 -19.08
CA ILE A 218 10.53 -3.58 -20.10
C ILE A 218 11.27 -4.84 -20.60
N TYR A 219 12.56 -4.72 -20.92
CA TYR A 219 13.37 -5.85 -21.35
C TYR A 219 13.39 -6.96 -20.28
N GLU A 220 13.64 -6.62 -19.02
CA GLU A 220 13.65 -7.60 -17.94
C GLU A 220 12.28 -8.24 -17.70
N ILE A 221 11.18 -7.49 -17.80
CA ILE A 221 9.81 -8.05 -17.74
C ILE A 221 9.60 -9.06 -18.88
N LEU A 222 9.95 -8.70 -20.11
CA LEU A 222 9.79 -9.61 -21.26
C LEU A 222 10.71 -10.84 -21.14
N ARG A 223 11.95 -10.65 -20.68
CA ARG A 223 12.93 -11.72 -20.48
C ARG A 223 12.43 -12.70 -19.44
N THR A 224 11.96 -12.23 -18.29
CA THR A 224 11.43 -13.09 -17.21
C THR A 224 10.19 -13.87 -17.66
N CYS A 225 9.25 -13.24 -18.36
CA CYS A 225 8.11 -13.91 -18.97
C CYS A 225 8.54 -15.00 -19.96
N LEU A 226 9.48 -14.70 -20.87
CA LEU A 226 9.95 -15.68 -21.85
C LEU A 226 10.68 -16.85 -21.18
N CYS A 227 11.53 -16.57 -20.19
CA CYS A 227 12.20 -17.60 -19.41
C CYS A 227 11.21 -18.55 -18.72
N GLU A 228 10.13 -18.02 -18.15
CA GLU A 228 9.07 -18.85 -17.54
C GLU A 228 8.36 -19.72 -18.58
N ILE A 229 7.98 -19.15 -19.73
CA ILE A 229 7.34 -19.89 -20.83
C ILE A 229 8.24 -21.02 -21.35
N VAL A 230 9.54 -20.77 -21.50
CA VAL A 230 10.55 -21.77 -21.89
C VAL A 230 10.72 -22.82 -20.80
N ALA A 231 10.78 -22.43 -19.54
CA ALA A 231 10.89 -23.35 -18.41
C ALA A 231 9.68 -24.28 -18.29
N LYS A 232 8.49 -23.82 -18.70
CA LYS A 232 7.27 -24.64 -18.80
C LYS A 232 7.17 -25.46 -20.10
N GLY A 233 8.16 -25.36 -20.99
CA GLY A 233 8.21 -26.12 -22.24
C GLY A 233 7.19 -25.69 -23.28
N ILE A 234 6.58 -24.51 -23.13
CA ILE A 234 5.62 -23.97 -24.11
C ILE A 234 6.36 -23.48 -25.36
N VAL A 235 7.55 -22.90 -25.17
CA VAL A 235 8.44 -22.47 -26.25
C VAL A 235 9.73 -23.29 -26.17
N ALA A 236 10.14 -23.86 -27.30
CA ALA A 236 11.40 -24.59 -27.39
C ALA A 236 12.58 -23.61 -27.18
N SER A 237 13.55 -24.00 -26.34
CA SER A 237 14.83 -23.30 -26.30
C SER A 237 15.56 -23.58 -27.61
N ILE A 238 15.51 -22.62 -28.53
CA ILE A 238 16.33 -22.65 -29.72
C ILE A 238 17.74 -22.32 -29.23
N GLY A 239 18.64 -23.33 -29.20
CA GLY A 239 20.05 -23.08 -28.93
C GLY A 239 20.53 -21.94 -29.83
N SER A 240 21.12 -20.90 -29.23
CA SER A 240 21.50 -19.69 -29.96
C SER A 240 22.16 -20.07 -31.27
N PRO A 241 21.64 -19.64 -32.44
CA PRO A 241 22.48 -19.66 -33.63
C PRO A 241 23.70 -18.83 -33.24
N MET A 242 24.91 -19.38 -33.42
CA MET A 242 26.11 -18.56 -33.40
C MET A 242 25.80 -17.35 -34.27
N LEU A 243 25.81 -16.15 -33.68
CA LEU A 243 25.81 -14.90 -34.43
C LEU A 243 26.93 -15.05 -35.46
N LEU A 244 26.55 -15.21 -36.73
CA LEU A 244 27.47 -15.35 -37.85
C LEU A 244 28.37 -14.12 -37.84
N THR A 245 29.62 -14.36 -37.42
CA THR A 245 30.78 -13.48 -37.63
C THR A 245 30.97 -13.20 -39.11
#